data_AF-A0A0A2I5K9-F1
#
_entry.id   AF-A0A0A2I5K9-F1
#
_cell.length_a   1.000
_cell.length_b   1.000
_cell.length_c   1.000
_cell.angle_alpha   90.00
_cell.angle_beta   90.00
_cell.angle_gamma   90.00
#
_symmetry.space_group_name_H-M   'P 1'
#
loop_
_entity.id
_entity.type
_entity.pdbx_description
1 polymer ?
#
loop_
_entity_poly.entity_id
_entity_poly.type
_entity_poly.pdbx_seq_one_letter_code
_entity_poly.pdbx_strand_id
1 'polypeptide(L)' 'MSTIRKDCLHCKYYRLDDIFSGVCRVEKMDIYPLKRNEDTCPSWRDCGQQYYIRLGWIKAKKEAALSAS' A
#
# COMPACT_ATOMS: atom_id res chain seq x y z
N MET A 1 20.59 7.73 -7.71
CA MET A 1 19.21 7.53 -8.19
C MET A 1 18.55 6.51 -7.27
N SER A 2 17.50 6.87 -6.55
CA SER A 2 16.78 5.92 -5.69
C SER A 2 15.90 5.03 -6.58
N THR A 3 16.16 3.72 -6.59
CA THR A 3 15.37 2.75 -7.37
C THR A 3 14.04 2.53 -6.65
N ILE A 4 12.94 3.00 -7.24
CA ILE A 4 11.59 2.81 -6.69
C ILE A 4 11.29 1.30 -6.60
N ARG A 5 10.83 0.83 -5.43
CA ARG A 5 10.43 -0.56 -5.24
C ARG A 5 9.12 -0.83 -5.99
N LYS A 6 9.05 -1.95 -6.72
CA LYS A 6 7.87 -2.34 -7.50
C LYS A 6 6.87 -3.17 -6.68
N ASP A 7 6.50 -2.67 -5.50
CA ASP A 7 5.54 -3.31 -4.59
C ASP A 7 4.17 -2.60 -4.57
N CYS A 8 3.18 -3.22 -3.93
CA CYS A 8 1.81 -2.71 -3.85
C CYS A 8 1.75 -1.36 -3.13
N LEU A 9 2.54 -1.15 -2.08
CA LEU A 9 2.58 0.13 -1.37
C LEU A 9 3.00 1.30 -2.28
N HIS A 10 3.89 1.05 -3.24
CA HIS A 10 4.31 1.99 -4.29
C HIS A 10 3.40 1.98 -5.54
N CYS A 11 2.33 1.18 -5.56
CA CYS A 11 1.49 1.01 -6.75
C CYS A 11 0.29 1.99 -6.78
N LYS A 12 0.04 2.63 -7.93
CA LYS A 12 -1.10 3.55 -8.15
C LYS A 12 -2.45 2.85 -7.99
N TYR A 13 -2.51 1.55 -8.28
CA TYR A 13 -3.75 0.78 -8.23
C TYR A 13 -4.09 0.24 -6.83
N TYR A 14 -3.11 0.19 -5.94
CA TYR A 14 -3.31 -0.26 -4.57
C TYR A 14 -4.16 0.75 -3.78
N ARG A 15 -5.13 0.26 -3.02
CA ARG A 15 -5.84 1.04 -2.00
C ARG A 15 -5.45 0.41 -0.67
N LEU A 16 -4.80 1.19 0.18
CA LEU A 16 -4.42 0.77 1.53
C LEU A 16 -5.67 0.68 2.41
N ASP A 17 -5.86 -0.41 3.13
CA ASP A 17 -6.99 -0.61 4.05
C ASP A 17 -6.53 -0.62 5.52
N ASP A 18 -5.37 -1.23 5.81
CA ASP A 18 -4.74 -1.24 7.13
C ASP A 18 -3.21 -1.02 7.06
N ILE A 19 -2.51 -1.13 8.19
CA ILE A 19 -1.07 -0.85 8.25
C ILE A 19 -0.17 -1.90 7.55
N PHE A 20 -0.73 -3.04 7.18
CA PHE A 20 -0.06 -4.19 6.58
C PHE A 20 -0.58 -4.51 5.17
N SER A 21 -1.85 -4.18 4.88
CA SER A 21 -2.55 -4.69 3.73
C SER A 21 -3.60 -3.73 3.15
N GLY A 22 -4.12 -4.10 1.99
CA GLY A 22 -5.09 -3.35 1.22
C GLY A 22 -5.53 -4.14 0.01
N VAL A 23 -6.11 -3.48 -0.98
CA VAL A 23 -6.69 -4.14 -2.15
C VAL A 23 -6.13 -3.64 -3.47
N CYS A 24 -6.00 -4.54 -4.45
CA CYS A 24 -5.62 -4.20 -5.82
C CYS A 24 -6.86 -3.84 -6.65
N ARG A 25 -6.95 -2.60 -7.15
CA ARG A 25 -8.10 -2.15 -7.95
C ARG A 25 -8.09 -2.60 -9.42
N VAL A 26 -6.99 -3.19 -9.88
CA VAL A 26 -6.88 -3.74 -11.26
C VAL A 26 -7.33 -5.20 -11.30
N GLU A 27 -7.01 -6.00 -10.29
CA GLU A 27 -7.47 -7.39 -10.16
C GLU A 27 -8.92 -7.46 -9.65
N LYS A 28 -9.78 -6.54 -10.10
CA LYS A 28 -11.18 -6.53 -9.71
C LYS A 28 -11.88 -7.73 -10.32
N MET A 29 -12.17 -8.74 -9.49
CA MET A 29 -13.14 -9.79 -9.78
C MET A 29 -14.48 -9.42 -9.13
N ASP A 30 -15.24 -10.38 -8.60
CA ASP A 30 -16.45 -10.10 -7.80
C ASP A 30 -16.11 -9.37 -6.47
N ILE A 31 -14.92 -9.65 -5.93
CA ILE A 31 -14.36 -9.01 -4.73
C ILE A 31 -12.91 -8.60 -5.05
N TYR A 32 -12.45 -7.46 -4.51
CA TYR A 32 -11.05 -7.08 -4.65
C TYR A 32 -10.16 -7.98 -3.78
N PRO A 33 -9.07 -8.55 -4.33
CA PRO A 33 -8.18 -9.40 -3.54
C PRO A 33 -7.39 -8.56 -2.53
N LEU A 34 -7.28 -9.09 -1.31
CA LEU A 34 -6.36 -8.57 -0.30
C LEU A 34 -4.91 -8.77 -0.77
N LYS A 35 -4.09 -7.74 -0.64
CA LYS A 35 -2.67 -7.72 -0.97
C LYS A 35 -1.89 -7.16 0.22
N ARG A 36 -0.71 -7.72 0.47
CA ARG A 36 0.26 -7.14 1.40
C ARG A 36 0.95 -5.94 0.76
N ASN A 37 1.45 -5.04 1.58
CA ASN A 37 2.20 -3.87 1.12
C ASN A 37 3.39 -4.23 0.21
N GLU A 38 4.05 -5.37 0.49
CA GLU A 38 5.24 -5.85 -0.20
C GLU A 38 4.96 -6.72 -1.44
N ASP A 39 3.69 -7.05 -1.71
CA ASP A 39 3.33 -7.88 -2.86
C ASP A 39 3.66 -7.16 -4.18
N THR A 40 3.99 -7.91 -5.23
CA THR A 40 4.35 -7.37 -6.54
C THR A 40 3.51 -7.99 -7.65
N CYS A 41 3.31 -7.28 -8.76
CA CYS A 41 2.62 -7.84 -9.94
C CYS A 41 3.07 -7.15 -11.25
N PRO A 42 2.81 -7.77 -12.43
CA PRO A 42 3.14 -7.18 -13.72
C PRO A 42 2.39 -5.88 -14.05
N SER A 43 1.19 -5.69 -13.47
CA SER A 43 0.36 -4.50 -13.67
C SER A 43 0.82 -3.28 -12.85
N TRP A 44 1.97 -3.36 -12.17
CA TRP A 44 2.47 -2.30 -11.31
C TRP A 44 2.70 -0.98 -12.06
N ARG A 45 2.31 0.12 -11.42
CA ARG A 45 2.54 1.49 -11.87
C ARG A 45 2.89 2.36 -10.68
N ASP A 46 3.92 3.19 -10.81
CA ASP A 46 4.33 4.12 -9.76
C ASP A 46 3.18 5.03 -9.32
N CYS A 47 3.01 5.19 -8.01
CA CYS A 47 2.03 6.09 -7.39
C CYS A 47 2.61 7.47 -7.02
N GLY A 48 3.94 7.65 -7.13
CA GLY A 48 4.62 8.91 -6.83
C GLY A 48 4.36 9.38 -5.40
N GLN A 49 3.86 10.60 -5.24
CA GLN A 49 3.62 11.20 -3.91
C GLN A 49 2.63 10.43 -3.03
N GLN A 50 1.73 9.64 -3.63
CA GLN A 50 0.77 8.80 -2.89
C GLN A 50 1.47 7.80 -1.96
N TYR A 51 2.69 7.37 -2.29
CA TYR A 51 3.48 6.50 -1.44
C TYR A 51 3.76 7.15 -0.08
N TYR A 52 4.19 8.40 -0.07
CA TYR A 52 4.53 9.11 1.16
C TYR A 52 3.30 9.42 2.02
N ILE A 53 2.15 9.67 1.39
CA ILE A 53 0.87 9.81 2.08
C ILE A 53 0.52 8.51 2.81
N ARG A 54 0.62 7.36 2.12
CA ARG A 54 0.37 6.04 2.71
C ARG A 54 1.35 5.74 3.85
N LEU A 55 2.64 5.99 3.66
CA LEU A 55 3.65 5.83 4.70
C LEU A 55 3.35 6.67 5.94
N GLY A 56 3.01 7.95 5.76
CA GLY A 56 2.65 8.84 6.86
C GLY A 56 1.46 8.31 7.66
N TRP A 57 0.44 7.82 6.96
CA TRP A 57 -0.73 7.21 7.59
C TRP A 57 -0.39 5.92 8.36
N ILE A 58 0.43 5.03 7.77
CA ILE A 58 0.89 3.78 8.42
C ILE A 58 1.66 4.11 9.70
N LYS A 59 2.57 5.09 9.64
CA LYS A 59 3.37 5.52 10.80
C LYS A 59 2.47 6.05 11.92
N ALA A 60 1.55 6.96 11.61
CA ALA A 60 0.63 7.52 12.60
C ALA A 60 -0.25 6.44 13.26
N LYS A 61 -0.72 5.45 12.49
CA LYS A 61 -1.51 4.33 13.04
C LYS A 61 -0.69 3.43 13.96
N LYS A 62 0.57 3.15 13.62
CA LYS A 62 1.48 2.38 14.48
C LYS A 62 1.79 3.11 15.78
N GLU A 63 2.05 4.41 15.71
CA GLU A 63 2.30 5.25 16.89
C GLU A 63 1.08 5.31 17.81
N ALA A 64 -0.12 5.48 17.25
CA ALA A 64 -1.36 5.46 18.02
C ALA A 64 -1.58 4.13 18.76
N ALA A 65 -1.30 3.00 18.10
CA ALA A 65 -1.43 1.67 18.73
C ALA A 65 -0.43 1.47 19.88
N LEU A 66 0.80 1.95 19.73
CA LEU A 66 1.81 1.91 20.78
C LEU A 66 1.47 2.81 21.98
N SER A 67 0.88 3.99 21.73
CA SER A 67 0.49 4.92 22.81
C SER A 67 -0.75 4.48 23.60
N ALA A 68 -1.49 3.50 23.10
CA ALA A 68 -2.68 2.94 23.75
C ALA A 68 -2.40 1.64 24.52
N SER A 69 -1.15 1.17 24.51
CA SER A 69 -0.66 -0.04 25.21
C SER A 69 0.14 0.36 26.45
#